data_AF-A0A7W0Y9U4-F1
#
_entry.id   AF-A0A7W0Y9U4-F1
#
_cell.length_a   1.000
_cell.length_b   1.000
_cell.length_c   1.000
_cell.angle_alpha   90.00
_cell.angle_beta   90.00
_cell.angle_gamma   90.00
#
_symmetry.space_group_name_H-M   'P 1'
#
loop_
_entity.id
_entity.type
_entity.pdbx_description
1 polymer ?
#
loop_
_entity_poly.entity_id
_entity_poly.type
_entity_poly.pdbx_seq_one_letter_code
_entity_poly.pdbx_strand_id
1 'polypeptide(L)'
;MLSSPRSVSSLALAAAIMFALVVAPRVAQAENPNVTFSGRIMVSDKRFPQTAKSPGAYVAAIRKQAKINFAEDKEKQQWKIYFAGFLKNKLNDVEYIIKIYDISSKPQQLLQSFEQFTTDRGQQTIISSMTLEKKSMGVNKELMMTMESKGKVLASGRFKILGQGEKFSGKVDFSDDDTKKDE
;
A
#
# COMPACT_ATOMS: atom_id res chain seq x y z
N MET A 1 42.48 -0.32 -85.42
CA MET A 1 43.45 0.78 -85.22
C MET A 1 42.73 1.94 -84.56
N LEU A 2 43.21 2.39 -83.39
CA LEU A 2 43.04 3.70 -82.74
C LEU A 2 41.61 4.22 -82.47
N SER A 3 41.28 5.01 -81.46
CA SER A 3 41.79 5.33 -80.11
C SER A 3 40.80 6.36 -79.54
N SER A 4 40.35 6.18 -78.29
CA SER A 4 39.92 7.25 -77.34
C SER A 4 38.62 8.05 -77.66
N PRO A 5 37.94 8.71 -76.68
CA PRO A 5 38.45 9.14 -75.38
C PRO A 5 37.60 8.86 -74.12
N ARG A 6 38.28 9.09 -73.00
CA ARG A 6 37.87 9.11 -71.60
C ARG A 6 36.76 10.14 -71.32
N SER A 7 35.89 9.83 -70.36
CA SER A 7 35.42 10.85 -69.42
C SER A 7 35.27 10.24 -68.02
N VAL A 8 35.81 10.98 -67.06
CA VAL A 8 35.84 10.71 -65.62
C VAL A 8 34.75 11.58 -65.01
N SER A 9 33.82 11.01 -64.24
CA SER A 9 32.86 11.70 -63.35
C SER A 9 32.05 10.62 -62.64
N SER A 10 31.74 10.59 -61.34
CA SER A 10 32.10 11.36 -60.16
C SER A 10 31.65 10.48 -58.99
N LEU A 11 32.46 10.41 -57.94
CA LEU A 11 32.09 9.74 -56.70
C LEU A 11 30.94 10.45 -55.98
N ALA A 12 30.25 9.67 -55.15
CA ALA A 12 29.43 10.05 -53.99
C ALA A 12 27.97 10.46 -54.24
N LEU A 13 27.06 9.56 -53.85
CA LEU A 13 25.77 9.94 -53.31
C LEU A 13 25.50 9.12 -52.04
N ALA A 14 25.69 9.76 -50.88
CA ALA A 14 25.32 9.24 -49.59
C ALA A 14 23.81 9.43 -49.39
N ALA A 15 23.06 8.34 -49.22
CA ALA A 15 21.65 8.39 -48.84
C ALA A 15 21.52 8.24 -47.32
N ALA A 16 21.41 9.36 -46.62
CA ALA A 16 21.06 9.40 -45.21
C ALA A 16 19.55 9.10 -45.05
N ILE A 17 19.21 7.93 -44.51
CA ILE A 17 17.84 7.57 -44.15
C ILE A 17 17.51 8.31 -42.84
N MET A 18 16.78 9.42 -42.93
CA MET A 18 16.17 10.05 -41.76
C MET A 18 14.96 9.22 -41.31
N PHE A 19 15.14 8.47 -40.23
CA PHE A 19 14.03 7.88 -39.47
C PHE A 19 13.38 8.98 -38.62
N ALA A 20 12.34 9.63 -39.15
CA ALA A 20 11.50 10.54 -38.37
C ALA A 20 10.67 9.71 -37.39
N LEU A 21 11.13 9.60 -36.14
CA LEU A 21 10.39 8.99 -35.05
C LEU A 21 9.19 9.90 -34.71
N VAL A 22 8.01 9.58 -35.25
CA VAL A 22 6.76 10.25 -34.86
C VAL A 22 6.43 9.80 -33.43
N VAL A 23 6.88 10.57 -32.44
CA VAL A 23 6.43 10.44 -31.05
C VAL A 23 5.03 11.01 -30.98
N ALA A 24 4.02 10.18 -31.27
CA ALA A 24 2.64 10.54 -31.00
C ALA A 24 2.47 10.73 -29.49
N PRO A 25 1.99 11.89 -29.00
CA PRO A 25 1.70 12.06 -27.59
C PRO A 25 0.61 11.08 -27.20
N ARG A 26 0.94 10.12 -26.33
CA ARG A 26 -0.07 9.30 -25.65
C ARG A 26 -0.92 10.27 -24.83
N VAL A 27 -2.15 10.48 -25.27
CA VAL A 27 -3.16 11.19 -24.48
C VAL A 27 -3.34 10.39 -23.19
N ALA A 28 -2.75 10.87 -22.10
CA ALA A 28 -2.91 10.24 -20.80
C ALA A 28 -4.39 10.35 -20.44
N GLN A 29 -5.15 9.26 -20.56
CA GLN A 29 -6.49 9.19 -20.00
C GLN A 29 -6.41 9.62 -18.54
N ALA A 30 -7.22 10.61 -18.17
CA ALA A 30 -7.23 11.13 -16.81
C ALA A 30 -7.59 10.01 -15.83
N GLU A 31 -6.58 9.47 -15.13
CA GLU A 31 -6.79 8.44 -14.11
C GLU A 31 -7.67 9.02 -12.99
N ASN A 32 -8.88 8.48 -12.81
CA ASN A 32 -9.75 8.82 -11.68
C ASN A 32 -9.36 7.95 -10.46
N PRO A 33 -8.93 8.54 -9.33
CA PRO A 33 -8.52 7.78 -8.15
C PRO A 33 -9.55 6.78 -7.63
N ASN A 34 -10.84 7.14 -7.67
CA ASN A 34 -11.92 6.29 -7.18
C ASN A 34 -12.15 5.07 -8.09
N VAL A 35 -11.75 5.15 -9.35
CA VAL A 35 -11.77 4.02 -10.29
C VAL A 35 -10.49 3.21 -10.13
N THR A 36 -9.34 3.88 -10.14
CA THR A 36 -8.02 3.24 -10.06
C THR A 36 -7.80 2.44 -8.78
N PHE A 37 -8.34 2.91 -7.65
CA PHE A 37 -8.19 2.26 -6.35
C PHE A 37 -9.50 1.65 -5.84
N SER A 38 -10.53 1.51 -6.68
CA SER A 38 -11.84 1.04 -6.24
C SER A 38 -11.76 -0.24 -5.38
N GLY A 39 -12.33 -0.16 -4.16
CA GLY A 39 -12.33 -1.21 -3.16
C GLY A 39 -11.03 -1.43 -2.41
N ARG A 40 -10.07 -0.51 -2.50
CA ARG A 40 -8.76 -0.63 -1.86
C ARG A 40 -8.60 0.35 -0.72
N ILE A 41 -7.95 -0.09 0.34
CA ILE A 41 -7.39 0.76 1.37
C ILE A 41 -5.89 0.87 1.10
N MET A 42 -5.45 2.08 0.79
CA MET A 42 -4.04 2.43 0.67
C MET A 42 -3.57 2.91 2.04
N VAL A 43 -2.43 2.43 2.53
CA VAL A 43 -1.90 2.81 3.85
C VAL A 43 -0.51 3.43 3.74
N SER A 44 -0.14 4.28 4.70
CA SER A 44 1.13 5.03 4.72
C SER A 44 1.52 5.43 6.14
N ASP A 45 2.80 5.74 6.34
CA ASP A 45 3.35 6.32 7.58
C ASP A 45 3.18 7.83 7.64
N LYS A 46 2.66 8.44 6.57
CA LYS A 46 2.37 9.87 6.46
C LYS A 46 0.94 10.10 5.97
N ARG A 47 0.36 11.24 6.34
CA ARG A 47 -0.98 11.64 5.87
C ARG A 47 -0.98 11.78 4.35
N PHE A 48 -1.89 11.09 3.68
CA PHE A 48 -2.07 11.24 2.23
C PHE A 48 -2.50 12.65 1.86
N PRO A 49 -2.13 13.15 0.66
CA PRO A 49 -2.61 14.43 0.18
C PRO A 49 -4.14 14.46 0.15
N GLN A 50 -4.73 15.61 0.48
CA GLN A 50 -6.18 15.83 0.37
C GLN A 50 -6.55 16.53 -0.94
N THR A 51 -5.57 17.17 -1.59
CA THR A 51 -5.73 17.90 -2.85
C THR A 51 -4.55 17.60 -3.76
N ALA A 52 -4.76 17.60 -5.07
CA ALA A 52 -3.68 17.57 -6.06
C ALA A 52 -4.06 18.40 -7.29
N LYS A 53 -3.05 18.74 -8.09
CA LYS A 53 -3.22 19.56 -9.31
C LYS A 53 -4.04 18.87 -10.40
N SER A 54 -4.14 17.54 -10.37
CA SER A 54 -4.95 16.76 -11.29
C SER A 54 -5.27 15.37 -10.71
N PRO A 55 -6.28 14.65 -11.25
CA PRO A 55 -6.59 13.28 -10.84
C PRO A 55 -5.39 12.32 -10.99
N GLY A 56 -4.66 12.37 -12.10
CA GLY A 56 -3.46 11.54 -12.31
C GLY A 56 -2.32 11.89 -11.35
N ALA A 57 -2.12 13.18 -11.04
CA ALA A 57 -1.15 13.59 -10.03
C ALA A 57 -1.53 13.06 -8.63
N TYR A 58 -2.83 13.00 -8.32
CA TYR A 58 -3.33 12.41 -7.08
C TYR A 58 -3.02 10.91 -7.02
N VAL A 59 -3.36 10.16 -8.08
CA VAL A 59 -3.07 8.72 -8.17
C VAL A 59 -1.57 8.44 -8.00
N ALA A 60 -0.73 9.18 -8.70
CA ALA A 60 0.72 9.07 -8.59
C ALA A 60 1.22 9.34 -7.17
N ALA A 61 0.70 10.39 -6.51
CA ALA A 61 1.06 10.72 -5.14
C ALA A 61 0.64 9.61 -4.14
N ILE A 62 -0.58 9.08 -4.26
CA ILE A 62 -1.05 7.97 -3.42
C ILE A 62 -0.17 6.73 -3.62
N ARG A 63 0.11 6.33 -4.88
CA ARG A 63 0.99 5.18 -5.18
C ARG A 63 2.38 5.37 -4.58
N LYS A 64 2.97 6.57 -4.74
CA LYS A 64 4.31 6.90 -4.24
C LYS A 64 4.40 6.85 -2.72
N GLN A 65 3.35 7.28 -2.03
CA GLN A 65 3.32 7.41 -0.58
C GLN A 65 2.85 6.13 0.13
N ALA A 66 2.13 5.25 -0.57
CA ALA A 66 1.66 4.00 -0.01
C ALA A 66 2.82 3.10 0.42
N LYS A 67 2.66 2.47 1.58
CA LYS A 67 3.60 1.51 2.16
C LYS A 67 2.86 0.27 2.63
N ILE A 68 3.59 -0.83 2.75
CA ILE A 68 3.03 -2.09 3.25
C ILE A 68 3.75 -2.62 4.49
N ASN A 69 4.85 -2.00 4.93
CA ASN A 69 5.59 -2.40 6.11
C ASN A 69 5.73 -1.21 7.06
N PHE A 70 5.46 -1.44 8.33
CA PHE A 70 5.41 -0.40 9.36
C PHE A 70 6.24 -0.82 10.56
N ALA A 71 7.25 -0.02 10.91
CA ALA A 71 8.06 -0.24 12.09
C ALA A 71 7.40 0.35 13.34
N GLU A 72 7.54 -0.35 14.46
CA GLU A 72 7.06 0.07 15.78
C GLU A 72 7.77 1.34 16.24
N ASP A 73 7.01 2.31 16.75
CA ASP A 73 7.53 3.34 17.63
C ASP A 73 7.84 2.68 18.98
N LYS A 74 9.12 2.42 19.26
CA LYS A 74 9.54 1.64 20.43
C LYS A 74 9.28 2.33 21.76
N GLU A 75 9.28 3.66 21.77
CA GLU A 75 9.04 4.44 22.99
C GLU A 75 7.56 4.38 23.37
N LYS A 76 6.68 4.49 22.36
CA LYS A 76 5.22 4.51 22.55
C LYS A 76 4.57 3.14 22.39
N GLN A 77 5.35 2.12 21.98
CA GLN A 77 4.89 0.76 21.72
C GLN A 77 3.67 0.69 20.78
N GLN A 78 3.73 1.44 19.68
CA GLN A 78 2.59 1.58 18.77
C GLN A 78 3.01 1.78 17.31
N TRP A 79 2.06 1.61 16.39
CA TRP A 79 2.19 1.99 14.98
C TRP A 79 1.15 3.05 14.63
N LYS A 80 1.59 4.16 14.04
CA LYS A 80 0.68 5.16 13.47
C LYS A 80 0.47 4.85 11.99
N ILE A 81 -0.76 4.54 11.61
CA ILE A 81 -1.15 4.18 10.25
C ILE A 81 -2.06 5.26 9.69
N TYR A 82 -1.64 5.92 8.62
CA TYR A 82 -2.51 6.77 7.81
C TYR A 82 -3.08 5.93 6.68
N PHE A 83 -4.34 6.16 6.33
CA PHE A 83 -5.00 5.39 5.28
C PHE A 83 -5.92 6.24 4.41
N ALA A 84 -6.08 5.79 3.17
CA ALA A 84 -7.07 6.28 2.21
C ALA A 84 -7.87 5.07 1.70
N GLY A 85 -9.13 4.97 2.12
CA GLY A 85 -10.07 3.95 1.67
C GLY A 85 -10.86 4.46 0.48
N PHE A 86 -10.67 3.83 -0.68
CA PHE A 86 -11.40 4.09 -1.91
C PHE A 86 -12.50 3.05 -2.03
N LEU A 87 -13.74 3.45 -1.77
CA LEU A 87 -14.87 2.54 -1.60
C LEU A 87 -15.40 2.06 -2.96
N LYS A 88 -15.76 0.77 -3.07
CA LYS A 88 -16.40 0.20 -4.27
C LYS A 88 -17.69 0.94 -4.65
N ASN A 89 -18.44 1.34 -3.62
CA ASN A 89 -19.67 2.11 -3.73
C ASN A 89 -19.58 3.29 -2.77
N LYS A 90 -20.30 4.38 -3.08
CA LYS A 90 -20.42 5.51 -2.16
C LYS A 90 -20.97 5.05 -0.82
N LEU A 91 -20.46 5.61 0.27
CA LEU A 91 -20.98 5.38 1.61
C LEU A 91 -22.35 6.04 1.72
N ASN A 92 -23.41 5.23 1.80
CA ASN A 92 -24.79 5.75 1.83
C ASN A 92 -25.27 6.14 3.24
N ASP A 93 -24.51 5.75 4.26
CA ASP A 93 -24.76 6.13 5.66
C ASP A 93 -23.66 7.05 6.16
N VAL A 94 -23.85 7.53 7.39
CA VAL A 94 -22.83 8.30 8.11
C VAL A 94 -21.92 7.41 8.93
N GLU A 95 -22.27 6.13 9.11
CA GLU A 95 -21.51 5.19 9.92
C GLU A 95 -20.83 4.14 9.05
N TYR A 96 -19.58 3.83 9.40
CA TYR A 96 -18.84 2.71 8.87
C TYR A 96 -17.95 2.09 9.94
N ILE A 97 -17.62 0.82 9.78
CA ILE A 97 -16.81 0.07 10.72
C ILE A 97 -15.46 -0.22 10.07
N ILE A 98 -14.37 0.05 10.78
CA ILE A 98 -13.05 -0.42 10.41
C ILE A 98 -12.73 -1.67 11.22
N LYS A 99 -12.39 -2.77 10.56
CA LYS A 99 -11.92 -3.99 11.24
C LYS A 99 -10.50 -4.31 10.84
N ILE A 100 -9.70 -4.75 11.81
CA ILE A 100 -8.32 -5.20 11.64
C ILE A 100 -8.25 -6.68 11.97
N TYR A 101 -7.79 -7.47 11.01
CA TYR A 101 -7.59 -8.91 11.15
C TYR A 101 -6.11 -9.25 11.12
N ASP A 102 -5.69 -10.19 11.94
CA ASP A 102 -4.46 -10.96 11.71
C ASP A 102 -4.73 -12.00 10.62
N ILE A 103 -3.92 -11.97 9.58
CA ILE A 103 -3.96 -12.91 8.45
C ILE A 103 -2.66 -13.69 8.30
N SER A 104 -1.76 -13.63 9.30
CA SER A 104 -0.47 -14.34 9.31
C SER A 104 -0.65 -15.85 9.40
N SER A 105 -1.72 -16.31 10.05
CA SER A 105 -2.09 -17.73 10.21
C SER A 105 -3.56 -17.94 9.85
N LYS A 106 -3.95 -19.21 9.66
CA LYS A 106 -5.36 -19.60 9.44
C LYS A 106 -5.91 -20.28 10.70
N PRO A 107 -7.17 -20.04 11.09
CA PRO A 107 -8.12 -19.08 10.49
C PRO A 107 -7.72 -17.61 10.77
N GLN A 108 -8.26 -16.68 9.98
CA GLN A 108 -8.06 -15.25 10.21
C GLN A 108 -8.65 -14.85 11.58
N GLN A 109 -7.94 -14.02 12.34
CA GLN A 109 -8.37 -13.59 13.67
C GLN A 109 -8.72 -12.09 13.66
N LEU A 110 -9.92 -11.73 14.10
CA LEU A 110 -10.27 -10.33 14.34
C LEU A 110 -9.49 -9.81 15.56
N LEU A 111 -8.69 -8.76 15.38
CA LEU A 111 -7.93 -8.13 16.46
C LEU A 111 -8.67 -6.92 17.03
N GLN A 112 -9.18 -6.03 16.16
CA GLN A 112 -9.88 -4.80 16.56
C GLN A 112 -11.00 -4.43 15.59
N SER A 113 -12.01 -3.75 16.12
CA SER A 113 -13.15 -3.20 15.40
C SER A 113 -13.43 -1.80 15.92
N PHE A 114 -13.55 -0.82 15.01
CA PHE A 114 -13.76 0.58 15.32
C PHE A 114 -14.98 1.11 14.56
N GLU A 115 -15.95 1.63 15.27
CA GLU A 115 -17.02 2.43 14.66
C GLU A 115 -16.49 3.83 14.34
N GLN A 116 -16.86 4.34 13.17
CA GLN A 116 -16.45 5.64 12.67
C GLN A 116 -17.64 6.33 12.03
N PHE A 117 -17.64 7.67 12.14
CA PHE A 117 -18.72 8.50 11.61
C PHE A 117 -18.17 9.52 10.62
N THR A 118 -18.82 9.65 9.47
CA THR A 118 -18.59 10.73 8.50
C THR A 118 -19.59 11.85 8.71
N THR A 119 -19.20 13.08 8.37
CA THR A 119 -20.10 14.24 8.37
C THR A 119 -21.12 14.16 7.24
N ASP A 120 -20.69 13.62 6.10
CA ASP A 120 -21.47 13.62 4.86
C ASP A 120 -21.72 12.21 4.35
N ARG A 121 -22.91 12.01 3.79
CA ARG A 121 -23.25 10.83 3.00
C ARG A 121 -22.72 11.00 1.58
N GLY A 122 -22.52 9.88 0.89
CA GLY A 122 -22.10 9.84 -0.50
C GLY A 122 -20.58 9.90 -0.72
N GLN A 123 -19.78 9.92 0.35
CA GLN A 123 -18.31 9.87 0.24
C GLN A 123 -17.87 8.56 -0.41
N GLN A 124 -17.00 8.65 -1.40
CA GLN A 124 -16.39 7.49 -2.07
C GLN A 124 -14.93 7.26 -1.65
N THR A 125 -14.33 8.25 -1.00
CA THR A 125 -12.96 8.18 -0.49
C THR A 125 -12.93 8.71 0.93
N ILE A 126 -12.37 7.91 1.83
CA ILE A 126 -12.22 8.23 3.25
C ILE A 126 -10.72 8.29 3.55
N ILE A 127 -10.24 9.44 4.04
CA ILE A 127 -8.84 9.61 4.44
C ILE A 127 -8.79 9.88 5.94
N SER A 128 -8.10 9.02 6.67
CA SER A 128 -7.98 9.15 8.12
C SER A 128 -6.69 8.48 8.62
N SER A 129 -6.54 8.39 9.93
CA SER A 129 -5.42 7.71 10.58
C SER A 129 -5.90 6.95 11.81
N MET A 130 -5.15 5.93 12.18
CA MET A 130 -5.33 5.20 13.42
C MET A 130 -3.98 4.97 14.10
N THR A 131 -4.03 4.70 15.38
CA THR A 131 -2.90 4.24 16.17
C THR A 131 -3.20 2.80 16.61
N LEU A 132 -2.27 1.91 16.31
CA LEU A 132 -2.35 0.50 16.66
C LEU A 132 -1.40 0.25 17.83
N GLU A 133 -1.93 -0.21 18.96
CA GLU A 133 -1.12 -0.47 20.15
C GLU A 133 -0.56 -1.89 20.16
N LYS A 134 0.73 -2.05 20.48
CA LYS A 134 1.41 -3.35 20.59
C LYS A 134 0.67 -4.35 21.47
N LYS A 135 0.11 -3.91 22.59
CA LYS A 135 -0.64 -4.78 23.51
C LYS A 135 -1.83 -5.47 22.83
N SER A 136 -2.51 -4.77 21.93
CA SER A 136 -3.68 -5.29 21.22
C SER A 136 -3.32 -6.02 19.93
N MET A 137 -2.27 -5.56 19.25
CA MET A 137 -1.87 -6.12 17.95
C MET A 137 -0.88 -7.26 18.05
N GLY A 138 -0.05 -7.34 19.09
CA GLY A 138 1.20 -8.10 19.03
C GLY A 138 2.20 -7.48 18.05
N VAL A 139 3.23 -8.23 17.66
CA VAL A 139 4.29 -7.78 16.73
C VAL A 139 4.49 -8.76 15.58
N ASN A 140 5.10 -8.30 14.49
CA ASN A 140 5.52 -9.12 13.33
C ASN A 140 4.35 -9.87 12.68
N LYS A 141 3.24 -9.16 12.47
CA LYS A 141 2.01 -9.69 11.87
C LYS A 141 1.78 -9.14 10.48
N GLU A 142 1.16 -9.96 9.63
CA GLU A 142 0.46 -9.53 8.42
C GLU A 142 -1.01 -9.26 8.76
N LEU A 143 -1.45 -8.04 8.50
CA LEU A 143 -2.76 -7.54 8.86
C LEU A 143 -3.61 -7.25 7.63
N MET A 144 -4.91 -7.44 7.76
CA MET A 144 -5.92 -6.98 6.81
C MET A 144 -6.83 -5.95 7.48
N MET A 145 -6.86 -4.75 6.92
CA MET A 145 -7.86 -3.73 7.26
C MET A 145 -9.03 -3.84 6.30
N THR A 146 -10.24 -3.71 6.84
CA THR A 146 -11.47 -3.61 6.06
C THR A 146 -12.26 -2.39 6.49
N MET A 147 -12.98 -1.78 5.55
CA MET A 147 -14.01 -0.78 5.81
C MET A 147 -15.35 -1.38 5.42
N GLU A 148 -16.26 -1.45 6.38
CA GLU A 148 -17.56 -2.09 6.25
C GLU A 148 -18.69 -1.11 6.51
N SER A 149 -19.82 -1.32 5.82
CA SER A 149 -21.08 -0.66 6.14
C SER A 149 -22.21 -1.67 5.94
N LYS A 150 -23.12 -1.77 6.92
CA LYS A 150 -24.21 -2.77 6.98
C LYS A 150 -23.75 -4.20 6.65
N GLY A 151 -22.61 -4.60 7.22
CA GLY A 151 -22.03 -5.94 7.03
C GLY A 151 -21.42 -6.20 5.64
N LYS A 152 -21.29 -5.18 4.78
CA LYS A 152 -20.64 -5.30 3.47
C LYS A 152 -19.27 -4.64 3.48
N VAL A 153 -18.24 -5.36 3.04
CA VAL A 153 -16.90 -4.81 2.84
C VAL A 153 -16.89 -3.89 1.61
N LEU A 154 -16.68 -2.61 1.85
CA LEU A 154 -16.60 -1.56 0.83
C LEU A 154 -15.19 -1.33 0.32
N ALA A 155 -14.18 -1.52 1.18
CA ALA A 155 -12.77 -1.48 0.82
C ALA A 155 -11.93 -2.36 1.74
N SER A 156 -10.77 -2.82 1.26
CA SER A 156 -9.81 -3.57 2.07
C SER A 156 -8.36 -3.28 1.68
N GLY A 157 -7.44 -3.47 2.62
CA GLY A 157 -6.01 -3.32 2.38
C GLY A 157 -5.20 -4.22 3.30
N ARG A 158 -4.03 -4.66 2.84
CA ARG A 158 -3.11 -5.49 3.61
C ARG A 158 -1.81 -4.74 3.88
N PHE A 159 -1.27 -4.96 5.07
CA PHE A 159 0.02 -4.40 5.48
C PHE A 159 0.62 -5.22 6.62
N LYS A 160 1.89 -5.00 6.89
CA LYS A 160 2.66 -5.70 7.92
C LYS A 160 3.12 -4.72 8.98
N ILE A 161 3.01 -5.14 10.22
CA ILE A 161 3.60 -4.44 11.36
C ILE A 161 4.84 -5.20 11.82
N LEU A 162 5.91 -4.47 12.07
CA LEU A 162 7.20 -4.99 12.51
C LEU A 162 7.49 -4.40 13.88
N GLY A 163 7.90 -5.26 14.82
CA GLY A 163 8.17 -4.85 16.20
C GLY A 163 9.13 -5.80 16.91
N GLN A 164 9.62 -5.39 18.08
CA GLN A 164 10.47 -6.25 18.89
C GLN A 164 9.60 -7.21 19.71
N GLY A 165 9.80 -8.52 19.51
CA GLY A 165 9.18 -9.55 20.33
C GLY A 165 9.63 -9.45 21.79
N GLU A 166 8.79 -9.96 22.70
CA GLU A 166 9.15 -10.05 24.11
C GLU A 166 10.36 -10.98 24.25
N LYS A 167 11.44 -10.48 24.86
CA LYS A 167 12.58 -11.31 25.23
C LYS A 167 12.21 -12.06 26.51
N PHE A 168 11.66 -13.25 26.37
CA PHE A 168 11.62 -14.19 27.49
C PHE A 168 13.04 -14.69 27.74
N SER A 169 13.78 -14.00 28.61
CA SER A 169 14.99 -14.54 29.21
C SER A 169 14.55 -15.65 30.15
N GLY A 170 14.37 -16.86 29.64
CA GLY A 170 14.10 -18.05 30.45
C GLY A 170 15.27 -18.27 31.40
N LYS A 171 15.21 -17.68 32.59
CA LYS A 171 15.94 -18.20 33.75
C LYS A 171 15.21 -19.49 34.10
N VAL A 172 15.74 -20.60 33.61
CA VAL A 172 15.41 -21.92 34.11
C VAL A 172 16.20 -22.05 35.41
N ASP A 173 15.56 -21.79 36.53
CA ASP A 173 16.10 -22.21 37.81
C ASP A 173 15.92 -23.73 37.87
N PHE A 174 17.01 -24.47 37.62
CA PHE A 174 17.08 -25.88 37.94
C PHE A 174 17.16 -25.98 39.47
N SER A 175 16.04 -26.26 40.14
CA SER A 175 16.11 -26.74 41.52
C SER A 175 16.59 -28.19 41.49
N ASP A 176 17.75 -28.46 42.09
CA ASP A 176 18.41 -29.79 42.22
C ASP A 176 17.61 -30.82 43.06
N ASP A 177 16.29 -30.69 43.20
CA ASP A 177 15.47 -31.50 44.11
C ASP A 177 14.99 -32.84 43.51
N ASP A 178 15.31 -33.13 42.24
CA ASP A 178 14.96 -34.41 41.58
C ASP A 178 16.01 -35.53 41.78
N THR A 179 17.03 -35.32 42.61
CA THR A 179 18.00 -36.37 42.97
C THR A 179 17.77 -36.90 44.38
N LYS A 180 16.64 -37.55 44.63
CA LYS A 180 16.55 -38.59 45.66
C LYS A 180 15.93 -39.84 45.09
N LYS A 181 16.81 -40.81 44.85
CA LYS A 181 16.51 -42.23 44.66
C LYS A 181 15.66 -42.69 45.83
N ASP A 182 14.48 -43.21 45.53
CA ASP A 182 13.84 -44.17 46.42
C ASP A 182 14.48 -45.54 46.18
N GLU A 183 14.92 -46.11 47.29
CA GLU A 183 15.54 -47.43 47.47
C GLU A 183 14.50 -48.55 47.44
#